data_AF-A0A7G9YXQ7-F1
#
_entry.id   AF-A0A7G9YXQ7-F1
#
_cell.length_a   1.000
_cell.length_b   1.000
_cell.length_c   1.000
_cell.angle_alpha   90.00
_cell.angle_beta   90.00
_cell.angle_gamma   90.00
#
_symmetry.space_group_name_H-M   'P 1'
#
loop_
_entity.id
_entity.type
_entity.pdbx_description
1 polymer ?
#
loop_
_entity_poly.entity_id
_entity_poly.type
_entity_poly.pdbx_seq_one_letter_code
_entity_poly.pdbx_strand_id
1 'polypeptide(L)'
;MLFLLKLLYRVKVKNENGNEMNPRSRWEIILDILRVISEEEREDEGAVKKTRVMQKAYLDWRNFQRHFNFLLKQGFVRGSNEPEEGKGYYLTEKGRDLMKQLREVEDILR
;
A
#
# COMPACT_ATOMS: atom_id res chain seq x y z
N MET A 1 12.34 -2.35 -24.89
CA MET A 1 11.04 -1.70 -25.21
C MET A 1 9.82 -2.58 -24.90
N LEU A 2 9.88 -3.92 -25.06
CA LEU A 2 8.75 -4.83 -24.74
C LEU A 2 8.39 -4.96 -23.24
N PHE A 3 9.30 -4.65 -22.31
CA PHE A 3 9.05 -4.76 -20.87
C PHE A 3 8.14 -3.66 -20.32
N LEU A 4 8.17 -2.47 -20.92
CA LEU A 4 7.29 -1.34 -20.53
C LEU A 4 5.84 -1.57 -21.00
N LEU A 5 5.65 -2.21 -22.16
CA LEU A 5 4.32 -2.57 -22.66
C LEU A 5 3.59 -3.59 -21.77
N LYS A 6 4.33 -4.54 -21.15
CA LYS A 6 3.75 -5.47 -20.16
C LYS A 6 3.41 -4.79 -18.82
N LEU A 7 4.03 -3.66 -18.50
CA LEU A 7 3.68 -2.86 -17.33
C LEU A 7 2.39 -2.05 -17.53
N LEU A 8 2.08 -1.70 -18.79
CA LEU A 8 0.95 -0.85 -19.18
C LEU A 8 -0.32 -1.64 -19.57
N TYR A 9 -0.22 -2.89 -20.04
CA TYR A 9 -1.39 -3.70 -20.39
C TYR A 9 -2.02 -4.36 -19.14
N ARG A 10 -2.87 -3.57 -18.48
CA ARG A 10 -3.73 -3.92 -17.33
C ARG A 10 -4.72 -5.03 -17.74
N VAL A 11 -4.69 -6.18 -17.08
CA VAL A 11 -5.68 -7.26 -17.30
C VAL A 11 -7.05 -6.74 -16.85
N LYS A 12 -7.97 -6.55 -17.79
CA LYS A 12 -9.33 -6.08 -17.53
C LYS A 12 -10.17 -7.20 -16.93
N VAL A 13 -10.76 -6.97 -15.76
CA VAL A 13 -11.74 -7.86 -15.12
C VAL A 13 -13.11 -7.17 -15.18
N LYS A 14 -14.12 -7.84 -15.75
CA LYS A 14 -15.51 -7.34 -15.79
C LYS A 14 -16.27 -7.85 -14.57
N ASN A 15 -17.07 -6.98 -13.93
CA ASN A 15 -17.99 -7.40 -12.88
C ASN A 15 -19.36 -7.82 -13.47
N GLU A 16 -20.22 -8.39 -12.62
CA GLU A 16 -21.56 -8.91 -12.94
C GLU A 16 -22.51 -7.88 -13.57
N ASN A 17 -22.24 -6.58 -13.41
CA ASN A 17 -23.01 -5.48 -14.00
C ASN A 17 -22.40 -4.93 -15.31
N GLY A 18 -21.38 -5.60 -15.85
CA GLY A 18 -20.69 -5.17 -17.08
C GLY A 18 -19.79 -3.93 -16.90
N ASN A 19 -19.59 -3.45 -15.66
CA ASN A 19 -18.76 -2.30 -15.37
C ASN A 19 -17.28 -2.72 -15.32
N GLU A 20 -16.41 -1.92 -15.96
CA GLU A 20 -14.97 -2.17 -16.02
C GLU A 20 -14.33 -1.82 -14.67
N MET A 21 -14.11 -2.80 -13.80
CA MET A 21 -13.28 -2.58 -12.60
C MET A 21 -11.84 -2.89 -12.95
N ASN A 22 -11.05 -1.83 -13.12
CA ASN A 22 -9.63 -1.99 -13.33
C ASN A 22 -8.98 -2.40 -11.99
N PRO A 23 -8.38 -3.60 -11.89
CA PRO A 23 -7.72 -4.00 -10.65
C PRO A 23 -6.64 -2.96 -10.30
N ARG A 24 -6.58 -2.59 -9.02
CA ARG A 24 -5.47 -1.79 -8.50
C ARG A 24 -4.17 -2.49 -8.84
N SER A 25 -3.29 -1.76 -9.53
CA SER A 25 -1.94 -2.17 -9.83
C SER A 25 -1.12 -2.27 -8.56
N ARG A 26 0.02 -2.94 -8.66
CA ARG A 26 0.90 -3.18 -7.51
C ARG A 26 1.35 -1.88 -6.82
N TRP A 27 1.60 -0.81 -7.58
CA TRP A 27 2.07 0.45 -7.01
C TRP A 27 0.92 1.24 -6.36
N GLU A 28 -0.30 1.18 -6.91
CA GLU A 28 -1.50 1.74 -6.29
C GLU A 28 -1.75 1.08 -4.92
N ILE A 29 -1.63 -0.25 -4.83
CA ILE A 29 -1.77 -0.99 -3.57
C ILE A 29 -0.69 -0.56 -2.55
N ILE A 30 0.55 -0.38 -3.00
CA ILE A 30 1.63 0.09 -2.13
C ILE A 30 1.36 1.51 -1.63
N LEU A 31 0.94 2.41 -2.52
CA LEU A 31 0.61 3.79 -2.19
C LEU A 31 -0.54 3.84 -1.17
N ASP A 32 -1.59 3.04 -1.35
CA ASP A 32 -2.71 2.96 -0.41
C ASP A 32 -2.25 2.51 0.99
N ILE A 33 -1.40 1.48 1.08
CA ILE A 33 -0.84 1.03 2.37
C ILE A 33 -0.02 2.15 3.03
N LEU A 34 0.86 2.83 2.28
CA LEU A 34 1.69 3.91 2.81
C LEU A 34 0.84 5.10 3.28
N ARG A 35 -0.20 5.47 2.51
CA ARG A 35 -1.13 6.54 2.87
C ARG A 35 -1.85 6.26 4.17
N VAL A 36 -2.43 5.07 4.30
CA VAL A 36 -3.15 4.67 5.51
C VAL A 36 -2.24 4.71 6.73
N ILE A 37 -1.02 4.17 6.64
CA ILE A 37 -0.07 4.25 7.76
C ILE A 37 0.23 5.72 8.11
N SER A 38 0.49 6.57 7.11
CA SER A 38 0.77 7.99 7.33
C SER A 38 -0.41 8.79 7.90
N GLU A 39 -1.65 8.41 7.58
CA GLU A 39 -2.86 9.07 8.05
C GLU A 39 -3.14 8.65 9.50
N GLU A 40 -3.13 7.35 9.80
CA GLU A 40 -3.36 6.85 11.15
C GLU A 40 -2.28 7.29 12.16
N GLU A 41 -1.00 7.39 11.74
CA GLU A 41 0.09 7.91 12.57
C GLU A 41 -0.23 9.31 13.15
N ARG A 42 -0.96 10.13 12.38
CA ARG A 42 -1.28 11.51 12.76
C ARG A 42 -2.51 11.61 13.65
N GLU A 43 -3.43 10.65 13.56
CA GLU A 43 -4.71 10.67 14.28
C GLU A 43 -4.59 10.07 15.70
N ASP A 44 -3.78 9.02 15.89
CA ASP A 44 -3.76 8.22 17.13
C ASP A 44 -2.45 8.36 17.96
N GLU A 45 -1.61 9.38 17.71
CA GLU A 45 -0.32 9.63 18.40
C GLU A 45 0.53 8.36 18.62
N GLY A 46 0.53 7.44 17.65
CA GLY A 46 1.02 6.09 17.90
C GLY A 46 1.21 5.22 16.67
N ALA A 47 1.77 4.03 16.90
CA ALA A 47 2.06 3.07 15.86
C ALA A 47 0.79 2.31 15.42
N VAL A 48 0.59 2.15 14.12
CA VAL A 48 -0.68 1.70 13.51
C VAL A 48 -0.80 0.19 13.51
N LYS A 49 -1.94 -0.36 13.96
CA LYS A 49 -2.17 -1.82 13.92
C LYS A 49 -2.29 -2.34 12.49
N LYS A 50 -1.67 -3.49 12.22
CA LYS A 50 -1.69 -4.18 10.92
C LYS A 50 -3.10 -4.38 10.34
N THR A 51 -4.05 -4.80 11.18
CA THR A 51 -5.45 -5.01 10.78
C THR A 51 -6.12 -3.72 10.34
N ARG A 52 -5.83 -2.60 11.01
CA ARG A 52 -6.35 -1.27 10.66
C ARG A 52 -5.85 -0.86 9.28
N VAL A 53 -4.55 -1.05 9.01
CA VAL A 53 -3.95 -0.76 7.70
C VAL A 53 -4.62 -1.56 6.59
N MET A 54 -4.80 -2.86 6.79
CA MET A 54 -5.46 -3.74 5.82
C MET A 54 -6.89 -3.29 5.51
N GLN A 55 -7.68 -3.01 6.57
CA GLN A 55 -9.08 -2.62 6.43
C GLN A 55 -9.23 -1.27 5.72
N LYS A 56 -8.50 -0.24 6.15
CA LYS A 56 -8.57 1.10 5.53
C LYS A 56 -7.98 1.15 4.11
N ALA A 57 -7.06 0.23 3.77
CA ALA A 57 -6.59 0.07 2.40
C ALA A 57 -7.53 -0.78 1.51
N TYR A 58 -8.65 -1.28 2.03
CA TYR A 58 -9.60 -2.14 1.31
C TYR A 58 -8.93 -3.37 0.66
N LEU A 59 -8.00 -4.03 1.36
CA LEU A 59 -7.27 -5.19 0.84
C LEU A 59 -7.71 -6.49 1.54
N ASP A 60 -7.78 -7.58 0.78
CA ASP A 60 -7.82 -8.92 1.38
C ASP A 60 -6.48 -9.27 2.05
N TRP A 61 -6.51 -10.24 2.95
CA TRP A 61 -5.34 -10.65 3.73
C TRP A 61 -4.13 -11.06 2.88
N ARG A 62 -4.35 -11.77 1.77
CA ARG A 62 -3.28 -12.32 0.94
C ARG A 62 -2.55 -11.22 0.17
N ASN A 63 -3.33 -10.32 -0.45
CA ASN A 63 -2.80 -9.17 -1.15
C ASN A 63 -2.10 -8.22 -0.17
N PHE A 64 -2.73 -7.94 0.97
CA PHE A 64 -2.13 -7.12 2.00
C PHE A 64 -0.80 -7.71 2.51
N GLN A 65 -0.77 -8.98 2.94
CA GLN A 65 0.46 -9.61 3.45
C GLN A 65 1.62 -9.54 2.45
N ARG A 66 1.36 -9.82 1.17
CA ARG A 66 2.40 -9.79 0.14
C ARG A 66 3.08 -8.42 0.05
N HIS A 67 2.29 -7.35 0.01
CA HIS A 67 2.81 -5.99 -0.16
C HIS A 67 3.37 -5.44 1.15
N PHE A 68 2.70 -5.68 2.27
CA PHE A 68 3.14 -5.24 3.58
C PHE A 68 4.46 -5.89 4.00
N ASN A 69 4.62 -7.20 3.78
CA ASN A 69 5.88 -7.89 4.08
C ASN A 69 7.02 -7.39 3.18
N PHE A 70 6.74 -7.02 1.93
CA PHE A 70 7.73 -6.38 1.07
C PHE A 70 8.16 -5.02 1.66
N LEU A 71 7.21 -4.19 2.11
CA LEU A 71 7.51 -2.90 2.72
C LEU A 71 8.33 -3.02 4.01
N LEU A 72 8.04 -4.02 4.85
CA LEU A 72 8.85 -4.35 6.02
C LEU A 72 10.26 -4.79 5.63
N LYS A 73 10.38 -5.76 4.72
CA LYS A 73 11.67 -6.33 4.29
C LYS A 73 12.59 -5.28 3.67
N GLN A 74 12.04 -4.31 2.95
CA GLN A 74 12.81 -3.25 2.31
C GLN A 74 13.05 -2.02 3.21
N GLY A 75 12.53 -2.06 4.45
CA GLY A 75 12.70 -0.99 5.43
C GLY A 75 11.90 0.27 5.12
N PHE A 76 10.81 0.18 4.37
CA PHE A 76 9.90 1.31 4.16
C PHE A 76 8.96 1.48 5.36
N VAL A 77 8.52 0.35 5.93
CA VAL A 77 7.69 0.29 7.14
C VAL A 77 8.50 -0.39 8.24
N ARG A 78 8.32 0.05 9.49
CA ARG A 78 8.95 -0.55 10.66
C ARG A 78 7.90 -0.82 11.73
N GLY A 79 8.05 -1.94 12.44
CA GLY A 79 7.21 -2.25 13.60
C GLY A 79 7.76 -1.63 14.89
N SER A 80 6.89 -1.38 15.87
CA SER A 80 7.32 -1.10 17.24
C SER A 80 8.03 -2.32 17.85
N ASN A 81 8.73 -2.10 18.96
CA ASN A 81 9.42 -3.16 19.71
C ASN A 81 8.46 -3.97 20.60
N GLU A 82 7.16 -3.81 20.44
CA GLU A 82 6.14 -4.52 21.20
C GLU A 82 5.93 -5.96 20.68
N PRO A 83 5.42 -6.86 21.54
CA PRO A 83 4.96 -8.18 21.11
C PRO A 83 3.85 -8.07 20.05
N GLU A 84 3.67 -9.14 19.25
CA GLU A 84 2.74 -9.17 18.09
C GLU A 84 1.35 -8.57 18.36
N GLU A 85 0.78 -8.79 19.54
CA GLU A 85 -0.55 -8.30 19.95
C GLU A 85 -0.62 -6.77 20.12
N GLY A 86 0.49 -6.13 20.51
CA GLY A 86 0.66 -4.68 20.64
C GLY A 86 1.42 -4.05 19.47
N LYS A 87 1.87 -4.86 18.50
CA LYS A 87 2.79 -4.39 17.47
C LYS A 87 2.13 -3.41 16.50
N GLY A 88 2.44 -2.15 16.69
CA GLY A 88 2.11 -1.08 15.76
C GLY A 88 3.19 -0.93 14.68
N TYR A 89 2.85 -0.21 13.62
CA TYR A 89 3.72 0.02 12.48
C TYR A 89 3.76 1.51 12.11
N TYR A 90 4.91 1.94 11.62
CA TYR A 90 5.14 3.31 11.17
C TYR A 90 5.99 3.36 9.90
N LEU A 91 5.86 4.44 9.14
CA LEU A 91 6.72 4.79 8.03
C LEU A 91 8.10 5.21 8.54
N THR A 92 9.11 4.67 7.89
CA THR A 92 10.46 5.24 7.97
C THR A 92 10.55 6.48 7.08
N GLU A 93 11.63 7.25 7.19
CA GLU A 93 11.94 8.34 6.24
C GLU A 93 11.93 7.84 4.79
N LYS A 94 12.61 6.71 4.53
CA LYS A 94 12.60 6.02 3.23
C LYS A 94 11.18 5.66 2.75
N GLY A 95 10.29 5.29 3.67
CA GLY A 95 8.88 5.02 3.37
C GLY A 95 8.10 6.25 2.97
N ARG A 96 8.35 7.40 3.63
CA ARG A 96 7.75 8.69 3.28
C ARG A 96 8.24 9.19 1.92
N ASP A 97 9.51 9.01 1.61
CA ASP A 97 10.09 9.34 0.30
C ASP A 97 9.46 8.52 -0.82
N LEU A 98 9.34 7.20 -0.63
CA LEU A 98 8.65 6.34 -1.59
C LEU A 98 7.20 6.78 -1.79
N MET A 99 6.49 7.12 -0.71
CA MET A 99 5.11 7.61 -0.81
C MET A 99 5.03 8.89 -1.65
N LYS A 100 5.96 9.84 -1.45
CA LYS A 100 6.02 11.07 -2.24
C LYS A 100 6.24 10.78 -3.73
N GLN A 101 7.21 9.92 -4.06
CA GLN A 101 7.50 9.52 -5.44
C GLN A 101 6.30 8.84 -6.11
N LEU A 102 5.58 7.98 -5.39
CA LEU A 102 4.38 7.33 -5.92
C LEU A 102 3.21 8.28 -6.13
N ARG A 103 3.08 9.33 -5.29
CA ARG A 103 2.09 10.40 -5.51
C ARG A 103 2.40 11.19 -6.77
N GLU A 104 3.66 11.53 -7.00
CA GLU A 104 4.08 12.20 -8.25
C GLU A 104 3.73 11.35 -9.49
N VAL A 105 3.86 10.02 -9.41
CA VAL A 105 3.42 9.11 -10.47
C VAL A 105 1.89 9.08 -10.62
N GLU A 106 1.14 9.08 -9.52
CA GLU A 106 -0.34 9.16 -9.57
C GLU A 106 -0.80 10.45 -10.26
N ASP A 107 -0.17 11.58 -9.94
CA ASP A 107 -0.50 12.89 -10.51
C ASP A 107 -0.21 12.98 -12.01
N ILE A 108 0.79 12.24 -12.51
CA ILE A 108 1.13 12.20 -13.95
C ILE A 108 0.15 11.30 -14.74
N LEU A 109 -0.38 10.25 -14.10
CA LEU A 109 -1.19 9.23 -14.77
C LEU A 109 -2.70 9.48 -14.66
N ARG A 110 -3.13 10.43 -13.83
CA ARG A 110 -4.52 10.91 -13.73
C ARG A 110 -4.82 11.98 -14.77
#